data_AF-A0A9E5I6P1-F1
#
_entry.id   AF-A0A9E5I6P1-F1
#
_cell.length_a   1.000
_cell.length_b   1.000
_cell.length_c   1.000
_cell.angle_alpha   90.00
_cell.angle_beta   90.00
_cell.angle_gamma   90.00
#
_symmetry.space_group_name_H-M   'P 1'
#
loop_
_entity.id
_entity.type
_entity.pdbx_description
1 polymer ?
#
loop_
_entity_poly.entity_id
_entity_poly.type
_entity_poly.pdbx_seq_one_letter_code
_entity_poly.pdbx_strand_id
1 'polypeptide(L)'
;MKSAHLPGGAGERITRKSGSNLALSFICLPKEQRRAMSTFYAFCRTVDDVVDETTAPLPMRQARLHQWREDIRAIYHGSPEQPLAKELAPVVRQYLIPPEPLLEILDGVEMDLAKSRYENFEEL
;
A
#
# COMPACT_ATOMS: atom_id res chain seq x y z
N MET A 1 3.04 -15.54 -21.93
CA MET A 1 3.43 -15.86 -20.54
C MET A 1 2.18 -15.76 -19.68
N LYS A 2 1.72 -16.87 -19.11
CA LYS A 2 0.48 -16.92 -18.31
C LYS A 2 0.77 -16.35 -16.92
N SER A 3 0.16 -15.21 -16.58
CA SER A 3 0.16 -14.68 -15.21
C SER A 3 -0.39 -15.75 -14.26
N ALA A 4 0.40 -16.12 -13.25
CA ALA A 4 0.01 -17.03 -12.20
C ALA A 4 -1.20 -16.44 -11.44
N HIS A 5 -2.37 -17.04 -11.67
CA HIS A 5 -3.62 -16.68 -11.03
C HIS A 5 -3.66 -17.32 -9.64
N LEU A 6 -3.34 -16.56 -8.60
CA LEU A 6 -3.55 -17.00 -7.21
C LEU A 6 -4.91 -16.49 -6.71
N PRO A 7 -5.94 -17.35 -6.60
CA PRO A 7 -7.16 -16.96 -5.88
C PRO A 7 -6.82 -16.75 -4.40
N GLY A 8 -7.13 -15.57 -3.84
CA GLY A 8 -6.94 -15.28 -2.42
C GLY A 8 -5.57 -14.71 -2.03
N GLY A 9 -4.99 -13.84 -2.85
CA GLY A 9 -3.75 -13.10 -2.57
C GLY A 9 -3.79 -12.25 -1.29
N ALA A 10 -2.62 -11.82 -0.81
CA ALA A 10 -2.47 -10.95 0.35
C ALA A 10 -3.33 -9.68 0.24
N GLY A 11 -3.38 -9.05 -0.94
CA GLY A 11 -4.15 -7.83 -1.17
C GLY A 11 -5.66 -8.01 -0.98
N GLU A 12 -6.25 -9.05 -1.56
CA GLU A 12 -7.67 -9.37 -1.38
C GLU A 12 -8.00 -9.66 0.09
N ARG A 13 -7.10 -10.34 0.82
CA ARG A 13 -7.30 -10.66 2.24
C ARG A 13 -7.24 -9.41 3.13
N ILE A 14 -6.25 -8.54 2.92
CA ILE A 14 -6.09 -7.28 3.68
C ILE A 14 -7.28 -6.37 3.41
N THR A 15 -7.65 -6.19 2.14
CA THR A 15 -8.82 -5.38 1.75
C THR A 15 -10.09 -5.86 2.44
N ARG A 16 -10.38 -7.17 2.39
CA ARG A 16 -11.55 -7.75 3.03
C ARG A 16 -11.53 -7.61 4.56
N LYS A 17 -10.36 -7.72 5.19
CA LYS A 17 -10.22 -7.56 6.65
C LYS A 17 -10.37 -6.12 7.11
N SER A 18 -10.07 -5.14 6.25
CA SER A 18 -10.10 -3.72 6.64
C SER A 18 -11.50 -3.21 7.03
N GLY A 19 -12.58 -3.84 6.55
CA GLY A 19 -13.96 -3.41 6.84
C GLY A 19 -14.35 -2.04 6.25
N SER A 20 -13.54 -1.47 5.35
CA SER A 20 -13.76 -0.12 4.80
C SER A 20 -14.91 -0.06 3.79
N ASN A 21 -15.73 1.00 3.89
CA ASN A 21 -16.77 1.31 2.91
C ASN A 21 -16.19 1.55 1.50
N LEU A 22 -14.94 2.02 1.39
CA LEU A 22 -14.25 2.18 0.11
C LEU A 22 -14.06 0.85 -0.61
N ALA A 23 -13.74 -0.22 0.13
CA ALA A 23 -13.61 -1.57 -0.44
C ALA A 23 -14.93 -2.07 -1.07
N LEU A 24 -16.08 -1.61 -0.55
CA LEU A 24 -17.40 -1.95 -1.08
C LEU A 24 -17.66 -1.30 -2.44
N SER A 25 -17.12 -0.10 -2.68
CA SER A 25 -17.26 0.61 -3.97
C SER A 25 -16.63 -0.16 -5.14
N PHE A 26 -15.64 -1.02 -4.88
CA PHE A 26 -14.95 -1.80 -5.91
C PHE A 26 -15.83 -2.94 -6.48
N ILE A 27 -16.98 -3.25 -5.85
CA ILE A 27 -17.91 -4.30 -6.32
C ILE A 27 -18.49 -3.97 -7.72
N CYS A 28 -18.53 -2.70 -8.10
CA CYS A 28 -19.01 -2.28 -9.42
C CYS A 28 -17.95 -2.40 -10.53
N LEU A 29 -16.68 -2.66 -10.19
CA LEU A 29 -15.60 -2.75 -11.17
C LEU A 29 -15.55 -4.13 -11.87
N PRO A 30 -15.11 -4.18 -13.15
CA PRO A 30 -14.72 -5.43 -13.80
C PRO A 30 -13.71 -6.21 -12.95
N LYS A 31 -13.73 -7.54 -13.04
CA LYS A 31 -12.96 -8.43 -12.16
C LYS A 31 -11.47 -8.06 -12.04
N GLU A 32 -10.81 -7.76 -13.16
CA GLU A 32 -9.37 -7.43 -13.17
C GLU A 32 -9.10 -6.06 -12.53
N GLN A 33 -9.94 -5.05 -12.79
CA GLN A 33 -9.82 -3.73 -12.16
C GLN A 33 -10.08 -3.81 -10.65
N ARG A 34 -11.08 -4.60 -10.23
CA ARG A 34 -11.37 -4.83 -8.81
C ARG A 34 -10.18 -5.43 -8.08
N ARG A 35 -9.50 -6.39 -8.69
CA ARG A 35 -8.30 -7.02 -8.13
C ARG A 35 -7.14 -6.04 -8.01
N ALA A 36 -6.86 -5.31 -9.09
CA ALA A 36 -5.85 -4.25 -9.08
C ALA A 36 -6.11 -3.22 -7.97
N MET A 37 -7.36 -2.77 -7.85
CA MET A 37 -7.76 -1.81 -6.83
C MET A 37 -7.69 -2.40 -5.42
N SER A 38 -8.02 -3.69 -5.24
CA SER A 38 -7.87 -4.37 -3.94
C SER A 38 -6.40 -4.47 -3.53
N THR A 39 -5.50 -4.79 -4.45
CA THR A 39 -4.06 -4.81 -4.18
C THR A 39 -3.52 -3.43 -3.84
N PHE A 40 -3.92 -2.40 -4.61
CA PHE A 40 -3.51 -1.02 -4.34
C PHE A 40 -4.05 -0.51 -2.99
N TYR A 41 -5.33 -0.76 -2.70
CA TYR A 41 -5.93 -0.41 -1.41
C TYR A 41 -5.26 -1.14 -0.24
N ALA A 42 -4.93 -2.42 -0.41
CA ALA A 42 -4.19 -3.17 0.61
C ALA A 42 -2.80 -2.59 0.88
N PHE A 43 -2.11 -2.06 -0.14
CA PHE A 43 -0.85 -1.34 0.05
C PHE A 43 -1.07 -0.12 0.94
N CYS A 44 -2.03 0.75 0.58
CA CYS A 44 -2.37 1.95 1.36
C CYS A 44 -2.70 1.59 2.81
N ARG A 45 -3.57 0.60 3.02
CA ARG A 45 -3.95 0.16 4.36
C ARG A 45 -2.77 -0.37 5.17
N THR A 46 -1.85 -1.10 4.52
CA THR A 46 -0.70 -1.68 5.20
C THR A 46 0.27 -0.61 5.67
N VAL A 47 0.47 0.45 4.90
CA VAL A 47 1.37 1.55 5.30
C VAL A 47 0.73 2.43 6.38
N ASP A 48 -0.59 2.68 6.32
CA ASP A 48 -1.34 3.33 7.41
C ASP A 48 -1.26 2.53 8.72
N ASP A 49 -1.44 1.20 8.65
CA ASP A 49 -1.35 0.34 9.83
C ASP A 49 0.02 0.43 10.52
N VAL A 50 1.11 0.74 9.78
CA VAL A 50 2.45 0.92 10.37
C VAL A 50 2.50 2.15 11.27
N VAL A 51 1.82 3.23 10.91
CA VAL A 51 1.83 4.46 11.71
C VAL A 51 0.84 4.39 12.87
N ASP A 52 -0.30 3.75 12.65
CA ASP A 52 -1.34 3.50 13.66
C ASP A 52 -0.92 2.51 14.76
N GLU A 53 0.11 1.68 14.55
CA GLU A 53 0.59 0.71 15.55
C GLU A 53 1.36 1.37 16.70
N THR A 54 0.64 2.05 17.60
CA THR A 54 1.24 2.81 18.72
C THR A 54 1.93 1.95 19.77
N THR A 55 1.72 0.63 19.75
CA THR A 55 2.42 -0.34 20.60
C THR A 55 3.85 -0.62 20.13
N ALA A 56 4.14 -0.36 18.85
CA ALA A 56 5.47 -0.51 18.27
C ALA A 56 6.35 0.72 18.57
N PRO A 57 7.62 0.55 18.99
CA PRO A 57 8.55 1.66 19.14
C PRO A 57 8.72 2.45 17.83
N LEU A 58 8.88 3.78 17.92
CA LEU A 58 9.04 4.65 16.76
C LEU A 58 10.14 4.18 15.77
N PRO A 59 11.35 3.77 16.21
CA PRO A 59 12.38 3.29 15.29
C PRO A 59 11.93 2.05 14.49
N MET A 60 11.09 1.20 15.07
CA MET A 60 10.57 0.02 14.39
C MET A 60 9.55 0.39 13.30
N ARG A 61 8.69 1.37 13.57
CA ARG A 61 7.73 1.90 12.59
C ARG A 61 8.45 2.58 11.42
N GLN A 62 9.44 3.41 11.70
CA GLN A 62 10.30 4.04 10.68
C GLN A 62 11.03 3.00 9.82
N ALA A 63 11.62 1.97 10.44
CA ALA A 63 12.29 0.90 9.70
C ALA A 63 11.34 0.14 8.76
N ARG A 64 10.08 -0.07 9.17
CA ARG A 64 9.05 -0.70 8.32
C ARG A 64 8.64 0.17 7.14
N LEU A 65 8.49 1.50 7.33
CA LEU A 65 8.24 2.42 6.21
C LEU A 65 9.44 2.47 5.26
N HIS A 66 10.67 2.49 5.79
CA HIS A 66 11.88 2.39 4.98
C HIS A 66 11.91 1.10 4.15
N GLN A 67 11.57 -0.05 4.75
CA GLN A 67 11.47 -1.32 4.01
C GLN A 67 10.46 -1.24 2.87
N TRP A 68 9.30 -0.59 3.08
CA TRP A 68 8.32 -0.35 2.03
C TRP A 68 8.85 0.53 0.90
N ARG A 69 9.67 1.55 1.20
CA ARG A 69 10.34 2.37 0.16
C ARG A 69 11.25 1.51 -0.71
N GLU A 70 12.05 0.66 -0.09
CA GLU A 70 12.94 -0.25 -0.80
C GLU A 70 12.15 -1.26 -1.66
N ASP A 71 11.06 -1.81 -1.14
CA ASP A 71 10.19 -2.70 -1.90
C ASP A 71 9.53 -1.99 -3.10
N ILE A 72 9.09 -0.73 -2.95
CA ILE A 72 8.57 0.05 -4.09
C ILE A 72 9.65 0.22 -5.15
N ARG A 73 10.87 0.62 -4.78
CA ARG A 73 11.98 0.71 -5.76
C ARG A 73 12.23 -0.65 -6.42
N ALA A 74 12.24 -1.72 -5.63
CA ALA A 74 12.47 -3.06 -6.11
C ALA A 74 11.37 -3.57 -7.07
N ILE A 75 10.13 -3.08 -6.97
CA ILE A 75 9.08 -3.37 -7.96
C ILE A 75 9.54 -2.94 -9.37
N TYR A 76 10.14 -1.76 -9.50
CA TYR A 76 10.58 -1.21 -10.79
C TYR A 76 11.89 -1.85 -11.29
N HIS A 77 12.65 -2.48 -10.40
CA HIS A 77 13.82 -3.30 -10.74
C HIS A 77 13.52 -4.81 -10.88
N GLY A 78 12.28 -5.23 -10.62
CA GLY A 78 11.82 -6.61 -10.81
C GLY A 78 12.09 -7.58 -9.66
N SER A 79 12.51 -7.09 -8.49
CA SER A 79 12.90 -7.92 -7.33
C SER A 79 12.27 -7.52 -5.99
N PRO A 80 10.96 -7.23 -5.90
CA PRO A 80 10.34 -6.94 -4.60
C PRO A 80 10.36 -8.16 -3.68
N GLU A 81 10.53 -7.96 -2.38
CA GLU A 81 10.63 -9.03 -1.39
C GLU A 81 9.28 -9.32 -0.74
N GLN A 82 8.57 -8.26 -0.34
CA GLN A 82 7.30 -8.39 0.38
C GLN A 82 6.22 -9.06 -0.48
N PRO A 83 5.39 -9.97 0.09
CA PRO A 83 4.32 -10.63 -0.66
C PRO A 83 3.34 -9.66 -1.31
N LEU A 84 2.96 -8.59 -0.61
CA LEU A 84 2.06 -7.58 -1.15
C LEU A 84 2.74 -6.72 -2.23
N ALA A 85 4.04 -6.41 -2.09
CA ALA A 85 4.80 -5.72 -3.13
C ALA A 85 4.92 -6.58 -4.41
N LYS A 86 5.07 -7.90 -4.28
CA LYS A 86 5.03 -8.85 -5.40
C LYS A 86 3.67 -8.86 -6.12
N GLU A 87 2.57 -8.72 -5.37
CA GLU A 87 1.22 -8.59 -5.92
C GLU A 87 0.97 -7.21 -6.53
N LEU A 88 1.56 -6.16 -5.97
CA LEU A 88 1.46 -4.79 -6.48
C LEU A 88 2.22 -4.66 -7.81
N ALA A 89 3.39 -5.29 -7.94
CA ALA A 89 4.25 -5.25 -9.12
C ALA A 89 3.53 -5.42 -10.49
N PRO A 90 2.68 -6.44 -10.72
CA PRO A 90 1.91 -6.56 -11.96
C PRO A 90 0.88 -5.44 -12.15
N VAL A 91 0.30 -4.89 -11.09
CA VAL A 91 -0.65 -3.76 -11.16
C VAL A 91 0.07 -2.52 -11.68
N VAL A 92 1.21 -2.17 -11.07
CA VAL A 92 1.99 -0.98 -11.44
C VAL A 92 2.42 -1.03 -12.90
N ARG A 93 2.84 -2.22 -13.38
CA ARG A 93 3.18 -2.46 -14.79
C ARG A 93 1.97 -2.39 -15.72
N GLN A 94 0.84 -2.96 -15.33
CA GLN A 94 -0.37 -3.01 -16.17
C GLN A 94 -0.96 -1.61 -16.40
N TYR A 95 -0.95 -0.75 -15.38
CA TYR A 95 -1.53 0.59 -15.43
C TYR A 95 -0.49 1.69 -15.65
N LEU A 96 0.77 1.32 -15.92
CA LEU A 96 1.88 2.25 -16.20
C LEU A 96 2.05 3.32 -15.10
N ILE A 97 1.89 2.91 -13.84
CA ILE A 97 1.99 3.80 -12.69
C ILE A 97 3.49 4.07 -12.43
N PRO A 98 3.93 5.33 -12.47
CA PRO A 98 5.32 5.67 -12.18
C PRO A 98 5.59 5.56 -10.66
N PRO A 99 6.85 5.46 -10.19
CA PRO A 99 7.15 5.23 -8.77
C PRO A 99 6.72 6.37 -7.84
N GLU A 100 6.72 7.60 -8.35
CA GLU A 100 6.59 8.82 -7.55
C GLU A 100 5.30 8.85 -6.73
N PRO A 101 4.09 8.59 -7.26
CA PRO A 101 2.87 8.59 -6.45
C PRO A 101 2.86 7.56 -5.32
N LEU A 102 3.52 6.41 -5.50
CA LEU A 102 3.60 5.39 -4.43
C LEU A 102 4.56 5.83 -3.32
N LEU A 103 5.65 6.51 -3.68
CA LEU A 103 6.60 7.08 -2.73
C LEU A 103 5.99 8.29 -2.00
N GLU A 104 5.23 9.13 -2.70
CA GLU A 104 4.50 10.27 -2.11
C GLU A 104 3.47 9.80 -1.06
N ILE A 105 2.80 8.66 -1.28
CA ILE A 105 1.93 8.05 -0.27
C ILE A 105 2.73 7.70 1.00
N LEU A 106 3.92 7.10 0.85
CA LEU A 106 4.78 6.78 2.01
C LEU A 106 5.28 8.03 2.73
N ASP A 107 5.60 9.09 1.99
CA ASP A 107 6.03 10.35 2.58
C ASP A 107 4.90 11.00 3.37
N GLY A 108 3.67 11.00 2.83
CA GLY A 108 2.48 11.45 3.54
C GLY A 108 2.22 10.65 4.82
N VAL A 109 2.28 9.33 4.74
CA VAL A 109 2.11 8.44 5.91
C VAL A 109 3.21 8.68 6.95
N GLU A 110 4.46 8.87 6.54
CA GLU A 110 5.56 9.13 7.48
C GLU A 110 5.41 10.45 8.24
N MET A 111 4.76 11.47 7.65
CA MET A 111 4.48 12.73 8.34
C MET A 111 3.65 12.53 9.62
N ASP A 112 2.75 11.54 9.62
CA ASP A 112 1.93 11.21 10.80
C ASP A 112 2.75 10.58 11.94
N LEU A 113 3.96 10.06 11.68
CA LEU A 113 4.88 9.63 12.75
C LEU A 113 5.49 10.81 13.53
N ALA A 114 5.59 11.99 12.89
CA ALA A 114 6.20 13.18 13.47
C ALA A 114 5.17 14.12 14.12
N LYS A 115 3.95 14.19 13.58
CA LYS A 115 2.92 15.14 14.02
C LYS A 115 1.87 14.46 14.90
N SER A 116 1.93 14.71 16.20
CA SER A 116 0.85 14.36 17.14
C SER A 116 -0.26 15.43 17.20
N ARG A 117 -0.05 16.60 16.59
CA ARG A 117 -1.03 17.70 16.47
C ARG A 117 -0.63 18.65 15.35
N TYR A 118 -1.58 19.02 14.50
CA TYR A 118 -1.44 20.10 13.53
C TYR A 118 -1.75 21.44 14.24
N GLU A 119 -0.85 22.43 14.14
CA GLU A 119 -0.96 23.70 14.89
C GLU A 119 -1.96 24.68 14.24
N ASN A 120 -2.16 24.59 12.92
CA ASN A 120 -3.04 25.48 12.16
C ASN A 120 -3.63 24.79 10.92
N PHE A 121 -4.59 25.46 10.27
CA PHE A 121 -5.35 24.93 9.13
C PHE A 121 -4.52 24.80 7.84
N GLU A 122 -3.39 25.51 7.72
CA GLU A 122 -2.49 25.40 6.56
C GLU A 122 -1.61 24.15 6.64
N GLU A 123 -1.52 23.52 7.82
CA GLU A 123 -0.80 22.28 8.02
C GLU A 123 -1.67 21.02 7.85
N LEU A 124 -2.97 21.18 7.60
CA LEU A 124 -3.95 20.12 7.31
C LEU A 124 -3.88 19.61 5.86
#